data_AF-A0A920TI35-F1
#
_entry.id   AF-A0A920TI35-F1
#
_cell.length_a   1.000
_cell.length_b   1.000
_cell.length_c   1.000
_cell.angle_alpha   90.00
_cell.angle_beta   90.00
_cell.angle_gamma   90.00
#
_symmetry.space_group_name_H-M   'P 1'
#
loop_
_entity.id
_entity.type
_entity.pdbx_description
1 polymer ?
#
loop_
_entity_poly.entity_id
_entity_poly.type
_entity_poly.pdbx_seq_one_letter_code
_entity_poly.pdbx_strand_id
1 'polypeptide(L)'
;MQNIEIVGYVKKVWDIVADVDSDHVTRADVETNEVRCPDVSVAKKMIERIKKARKDGDSLGGVVEVVARGVPPGLGEPVFDKLDAQLAGALLSFPACKGFEIGSGFDGTSMTGSEHNDPFYSDSGRIRTRTNHSGGVQRGNIKWGKYISSSCF
;
A
#
# COMPACT_ATOMS: atom_id res chain seq x y z
N MET A 1 -8.09 -11.43 21.58
CA MET A 1 -8.22 -10.98 20.18
C MET A 1 -6.97 -10.21 19.83
N GLN A 2 -6.31 -10.54 18.72
CA GLN A 2 -5.12 -9.82 18.28
C GLN A 2 -5.53 -8.42 17.78
N ASN A 3 -4.82 -7.37 18.20
CA ASN A 3 -5.15 -5.99 17.86
C ASN A 3 -4.48 -5.62 16.52
N ILE A 4 -4.95 -6.21 15.42
CA ILE A 4 -4.47 -5.89 14.08
C ILE A 4 -5.12 -4.57 13.65
N GLU A 5 -4.31 -3.56 13.39
CA GLU A 5 -4.76 -2.30 12.81
C GLU A 5 -4.62 -2.37 11.29
N ILE A 6 -5.66 -2.00 10.56
CA ILE A 6 -5.62 -1.87 9.09
C ILE A 6 -6.03 -0.45 8.72
N VAL A 7 -5.18 0.21 7.93
CA VAL A 7 -5.38 1.58 7.42
C VAL A 7 -5.15 1.55 5.91
N GLY A 8 -6.08 2.10 5.13
CA GLY A 8 -5.97 2.22 3.68
C GLY A 8 -6.23 3.65 3.22
N TYR A 9 -5.44 4.14 2.28
CA TYR A 9 -5.51 5.53 1.81
C TYR A 9 -5.11 5.67 0.35
N VAL A 10 -5.52 6.78 -0.26
CA VAL A 10 -5.12 7.12 -1.62
C VAL A 10 -3.70 7.67 -1.62
N LYS A 11 -2.78 6.97 -2.26
CA LYS A 11 -1.37 7.36 -2.42
C LYS A 11 -1.14 8.19 -3.68
N LYS A 12 -1.90 7.93 -4.74
CA LYS A 12 -1.74 8.59 -6.04
C LYS A 12 -3.07 8.75 -6.76
N VAL A 13 -3.25 9.89 -7.43
CA VAL A 13 -4.29 10.11 -8.43
C VAL A 13 -3.61 10.72 -9.65
N TRP A 14 -3.75 10.08 -10.80
CA TRP A 14 -3.05 10.47 -12.03
C TRP A 14 -1.53 10.61 -11.84
N ASP A 15 -0.93 11.78 -12.03
CA ASP A 15 0.50 12.06 -11.82
C ASP A 15 0.80 12.66 -10.42
N ILE A 16 -0.22 12.86 -9.61
CA ILE A 16 -0.13 13.48 -8.28
C ILE A 16 0.09 12.39 -7.24
N VAL A 17 1.27 12.38 -6.62
CA VAL A 17 1.68 11.41 -5.60
C VAL A 17 1.76 12.09 -4.24
N ALA A 18 1.15 11.48 -3.22
CA ALA A 18 1.23 11.92 -1.84
C ALA A 18 2.46 11.33 -1.14
N ASP A 19 3.16 12.12 -0.35
CA ASP A 19 4.20 11.61 0.55
C ASP A 19 3.57 11.34 1.92
N VAL A 20 3.60 10.07 2.34
CA VAL A 20 2.87 9.61 3.53
C VAL A 20 3.75 8.62 4.24
N ASP A 21 3.99 8.86 5.52
CA ASP A 21 4.62 7.91 6.41
C ASP A 21 3.64 6.77 6.74
N SER A 22 3.84 5.63 6.07
CA SER A 22 3.01 4.45 6.23
C SER A 22 3.07 3.84 7.63
N ASP A 23 4.11 4.12 8.42
CA ASP A 23 4.27 3.53 9.76
C ASP A 23 3.46 4.28 10.83
N HIS A 24 3.09 5.55 10.56
CA HIS A 24 2.41 6.40 11.54
C HIS A 24 1.03 6.90 11.11
N VAL A 25 0.65 6.78 9.83
CA VAL A 25 -0.68 7.18 9.34
C VAL A 25 -1.80 6.50 10.12
N THR A 26 -2.81 7.26 10.52
CA THR A 26 -3.97 6.77 11.27
C THR A 26 -5.25 6.84 10.43
N ARG A 27 -6.31 6.14 10.87
CA ARG A 27 -7.64 6.28 10.26
C ARG A 27 -8.19 7.71 10.35
N ALA A 28 -7.85 8.43 11.43
CA ALA A 28 -8.28 9.81 11.60
C ALA A 28 -7.69 10.72 10.52
N ASP A 29 -6.41 10.53 10.17
CA ASP A 29 -5.74 11.29 9.11
C ASP A 29 -6.38 11.05 7.74
N VAL A 30 -6.79 9.80 7.48
CA VAL A 30 -7.44 9.40 6.22
C VAL A 30 -8.83 10.02 6.05
N GLU A 31 -9.61 10.12 7.12
CA GLU A 31 -10.99 10.63 7.07
C GLU A 31 -11.08 12.17 7.05
N THR A 32 -9.95 12.88 6.95
CA THR A 32 -9.91 14.35 6.93
C THR A 32 -10.48 14.99 5.66
N ASN A 33 -10.61 14.23 4.56
CA ASN A 33 -11.02 14.78 3.25
C ASN A 33 -11.68 13.74 2.33
N GLU A 34 -12.35 14.23 1.28
CA GLU A 34 -13.16 13.42 0.37
C GLU A 34 -12.36 12.41 -0.48
N VAL A 35 -11.07 12.69 -0.75
CA VAL A 35 -10.19 11.79 -1.52
C VAL A 35 -9.42 10.82 -0.63
N ARG A 36 -9.64 10.84 0.70
CA ARG A 36 -9.04 9.90 1.66
C ARG A 36 -7.50 9.84 1.55
N CYS A 37 -6.88 11.00 1.36
CA CYS A 37 -5.43 11.16 1.27
C CYS A 37 -4.92 11.89 2.53
N PRO A 38 -4.06 11.27 3.36
CA PRO A 38 -3.52 11.87 4.59
C PRO A 38 -2.74 13.17 4.35
N ASP A 39 -2.11 13.33 3.18
CA ASP A 39 -1.43 14.57 2.81
C ASP A 39 -2.48 15.60 2.35
N VAL A 40 -2.91 16.45 3.29
CA VAL A 40 -3.93 17.48 3.06
C VAL A 40 -3.54 18.45 1.93
N SER A 41 -2.24 18.71 1.74
CA SER A 41 -1.76 19.63 0.71
C SER A 41 -1.92 19.03 -0.69
N VAL A 42 -1.58 17.75 -0.82
CA VAL A 42 -1.70 16.98 -2.06
C VAL A 42 -3.15 16.59 -2.34
N ALA A 43 -3.94 16.31 -1.30
CA ALA A 43 -5.37 16.01 -1.39
C ALA A 43 -6.13 17.12 -2.14
N LYS A 44 -5.83 18.40 -1.87
CA LYS A 44 -6.43 19.53 -2.59
C LYS A 44 -6.14 19.47 -4.10
N LYS A 45 -4.90 19.17 -4.49
CA LYS A 45 -4.49 19.03 -5.90
C LYS A 45 -5.20 17.85 -6.57
N MET A 46 -5.33 16.72 -5.87
CA MET A 46 -6.07 15.56 -6.34
C MET A 46 -7.54 15.90 -6.59
N ILE A 47 -8.21 16.57 -5.64
CA ILE A 47 -9.60 17.01 -5.75
C ILE A 47 -9.80 17.92 -6.97
N GLU A 48 -8.94 18.92 -7.15
CA GLU A 48 -9.00 19.83 -8.29
C GLU A 48 -8.84 19.09 -9.61
N ARG A 49 -7.90 18.15 -9.67
CA ARG A 49 -7.65 17.36 -10.88
C ARG A 49 -8.81 16.43 -11.23
N ILE A 50 -9.42 15.79 -10.23
CA ILE A 50 -10.63 14.97 -10.37
C ILE A 50 -11.80 15.82 -10.88
N LYS A 51 -12.02 17.00 -10.29
CA LYS A 51 -13.08 17.93 -10.73
C LYS A 51 -12.87 18.36 -12.18
N LYS A 52 -11.63 18.61 -12.59
CA LYS A 52 -11.28 18.94 -13.97
C LYS A 52 -11.59 17.77 -14.92
N ALA A 53 -11.10 16.56 -14.63
CA ALA A 53 -11.38 15.38 -15.45
C ALA A 53 -12.89 15.16 -15.62
N ARG A 54 -13.65 15.25 -14.52
CA ARG A 54 -15.11 15.15 -14.55
C ARG A 54 -15.77 16.20 -15.46
N LYS A 55 -15.29 17.45 -15.41
CA LYS A 55 -15.80 18.53 -16.29
C LYS A 55 -15.49 18.26 -17.76
N ASP A 56 -14.35 17.64 -18.03
CA ASP A 56 -13.89 17.29 -19.38
C ASP A 56 -14.52 15.97 -19.88
N GLY A 57 -15.35 15.30 -19.08
CA GLY A 57 -15.98 14.02 -19.42
C GLY A 57 -15.01 12.83 -19.41
N ASP A 58 -13.91 12.95 -18.66
CA ASP A 58 -12.82 11.99 -18.60
C ASP A 58 -12.70 11.35 -17.19
N SER A 59 -11.90 10.29 -17.08
CA SER A 59 -11.69 9.51 -15.86
C SER A 59 -10.19 9.46 -15.48
N LEU A 60 -9.89 9.19 -14.21
CA LEU A 60 -8.52 9.16 -13.69
C LEU A 60 -8.25 7.92 -12.85
N GLY A 61 -7.19 7.18 -13.19
CA GLY A 61 -6.66 6.12 -12.34
C GLY A 61 -5.92 6.65 -11.10
N GLY A 62 -5.52 5.72 -10.24
CA GLY A 62 -4.79 6.02 -9.01
C GLY A 62 -4.20 4.79 -8.34
N VAL A 63 -3.56 5.02 -7.20
CA VAL A 63 -2.97 3.99 -6.34
C VAL A 63 -3.52 4.15 -4.94
N VAL A 64 -3.95 3.03 -4.37
CA VAL A 64 -4.34 2.92 -2.96
C VAL A 64 -3.28 2.10 -2.25
N GLU A 65 -2.79 2.62 -1.13
CA GLU A 65 -1.86 1.93 -0.24
C GLU A 65 -2.60 1.49 1.02
N VAL A 66 -2.32 0.28 1.47
CA VAL A 66 -2.89 -0.33 2.66
C VAL A 66 -1.75 -0.83 3.56
N VAL A 67 -1.87 -0.50 4.84
CA VAL A 67 -0.94 -0.89 5.88
C VAL A 67 -1.70 -1.69 6.91
N ALA A 68 -1.20 -2.89 7.22
CA ALA A 68 -1.64 -3.69 8.34
C ALA A 68 -0.52 -3.77 9.38
N ARG A 69 -0.80 -3.32 10.60
CA ARG A 69 0.13 -3.29 11.73
C ARG A 69 -0.29 -4.29 12.79
N GLY A 70 0.69 -4.89 13.45
CA GLY A 70 0.46 -5.88 14.51
C GLY A 70 -0.03 -7.22 13.98
N VAL A 71 0.23 -7.53 12.70
CA VAL A 71 -0.07 -8.84 12.13
C VAL A 71 0.86 -9.87 12.77
N PRO A 72 0.35 -11.04 13.22
CA PRO A 72 1.23 -12.07 13.74
C PRO A 72 2.14 -12.63 12.63
N PRO A 73 3.37 -13.07 12.97
CA PRO A 73 4.19 -13.81 12.01
C PRO A 73 3.55 -15.17 11.69
N GLY A 74 3.84 -15.69 10.49
CA GLY A 74 3.39 -17.02 10.08
C GLY A 74 1.98 -17.07 9.45
N LEU A 75 1.45 -15.95 8.97
CA LEU A 75 0.24 -15.96 8.14
C LEU A 75 0.56 -16.40 6.71
N GLY A 76 -0.31 -17.23 6.15
CA GLY A 76 -0.17 -17.85 4.83
C GLY A 76 0.66 -19.13 4.85
N GLU A 77 0.72 -19.79 3.70
CA GLU A 77 1.48 -21.03 3.50
C GLU A 77 2.72 -20.79 2.63
N PRO A 78 3.82 -21.54 2.83
CA PRO A 78 5.08 -21.28 2.14
C PRO A 78 5.07 -21.65 0.65
N VAL A 79 4.13 -22.47 0.18
CA VAL A 79 4.19 -23.08 -1.16
C VAL A 79 3.00 -22.68 -2.04
N PHE A 80 1.78 -23.07 -1.68
CA PHE A 80 0.59 -22.89 -2.52
C PHE A 80 -0.22 -21.65 -2.13
N ASP A 81 -0.55 -21.51 -0.85
CA ASP A 81 -1.39 -20.43 -0.32
C ASP A 81 -0.56 -19.32 0.33
N LYS A 82 0.43 -18.81 -0.43
CA LYS A 82 1.24 -17.69 0.04
C LYS A 82 0.36 -16.47 0.28
N LEU A 83 0.61 -15.76 1.38
CA LEU A 83 -0.21 -14.63 1.81
C LEU A 83 -0.28 -13.52 0.76
N ASP A 84 0.85 -13.19 0.13
CA ASP A 84 0.95 -12.23 -0.97
C ASP A 84 0.16 -12.68 -2.20
N ALA A 85 0.19 -13.97 -2.55
CA ALA A 85 -0.61 -14.52 -3.66
C ALA A 85 -2.12 -14.44 -3.38
N GLN A 86 -2.55 -14.78 -2.16
CA GLN A 86 -3.96 -14.67 -1.76
C GLN A 86 -4.43 -13.21 -1.72
N LEU A 87 -3.61 -12.30 -1.19
CA LEU A 87 -3.88 -10.86 -1.20
C LEU A 87 -3.98 -10.33 -2.63
N ALA A 88 -3.06 -10.72 -3.52
CA ALA A 88 -3.08 -10.34 -4.92
C ALA A 88 -4.38 -10.81 -5.61
N GLY A 89 -4.75 -12.08 -5.44
CA GLY A 89 -5.99 -12.63 -6.01
C GLY A 89 -7.23 -11.90 -5.50
N ALA A 90 -7.32 -11.66 -4.18
CA ALA A 90 -8.42 -10.93 -3.58
C ALA A 90 -8.49 -9.48 -4.10
N LEU A 91 -7.36 -8.78 -4.21
CA LEU A 91 -7.33 -7.37 -4.59
C LEU A 91 -7.51 -7.15 -6.10
N LEU A 92 -7.01 -8.06 -6.93
CA LEU A 92 -7.21 -8.03 -8.38
C LEU A 92 -8.63 -8.45 -8.79
N SER A 93 -9.38 -9.13 -7.91
CA SER A 93 -10.80 -9.41 -8.14
C SER A 93 -11.67 -8.14 -8.14
N PHE A 94 -11.17 -7.03 -7.58
CA PHE A 94 -11.91 -5.77 -7.61
C PHE A 94 -11.95 -5.17 -9.03
N PRO A 95 -13.10 -4.62 -9.45
CA PRO A 95 -13.19 -3.87 -10.70
C PRO A 95 -12.14 -2.76 -10.77
N ALA A 96 -11.67 -2.48 -11.99
CA ALA A 96 -10.65 -1.47 -12.30
C ALA A 96 -9.25 -1.69 -11.69
N CYS A 97 -9.04 -2.73 -10.86
CA CYS A 97 -7.70 -3.07 -10.37
C CYS A 97 -6.90 -3.77 -11.48
N LYS A 98 -5.67 -3.33 -11.73
CA LYS A 98 -4.78 -3.88 -12.78
C LYS A 98 -3.41 -4.28 -12.27
N GLY A 99 -3.06 -3.88 -11.05
CA GLY A 99 -1.77 -4.19 -10.46
C GLY A 99 -1.85 -4.29 -8.95
N PHE A 100 -0.95 -5.06 -8.38
CA PHE A 100 -0.78 -5.25 -6.96
C PHE A 100 0.72 -5.25 -6.65
N GLU A 101 1.09 -4.58 -5.58
CA GLU A 101 2.46 -4.51 -5.07
C GLU A 101 2.49 -4.78 -3.59
N ILE A 102 3.60 -5.32 -3.12
CA ILE A 102 3.88 -5.51 -1.71
C ILE A 102 5.28 -4.97 -1.41
N GLY A 103 5.41 -4.25 -0.29
CA GLY A 103 6.67 -3.63 0.11
C GLY A 103 7.20 -2.64 -0.92
N SER A 104 8.41 -2.88 -1.42
CA SER A 104 9.04 -2.08 -2.48
C SER A 104 8.40 -2.26 -3.86
N GLY A 105 7.56 -3.27 -4.06
CA GLY A 105 6.83 -3.48 -5.32
C GLY A 105 7.74 -3.51 -6.56
N PHE A 106 7.32 -2.81 -7.60
CA PHE A 106 8.07 -2.67 -8.86
C PHE A 106 9.34 -1.84 -8.70
N ASP A 107 9.44 -0.93 -7.71
CA ASP A 107 10.68 -0.18 -7.47
C ASP A 107 11.83 -1.11 -7.07
N GLY A 108 11.52 -2.26 -6.45
CA GLY A 108 12.51 -3.30 -6.12
C GLY A 108 13.21 -3.88 -7.35
N THR A 109 12.63 -3.79 -8.56
CA THR A 109 13.26 -4.26 -9.80
C THR A 109 14.49 -3.44 -10.21
N SER A 110 14.62 -2.23 -9.66
CA SER A 110 15.77 -1.34 -9.89
C SER A 110 16.85 -1.45 -8.82
N MET A 111 16.72 -2.39 -7.87
CA MET A 111 17.65 -2.61 -6.77
C MET A 111 18.45 -3.90 -6.97
N THR A 112 19.69 -3.94 -6.50
CA THR A 112 20.45 -5.19 -6.38
C THR A 112 19.92 -6.02 -5.21
N GLY A 113 20.13 -7.34 -5.23
CA GLY A 113 19.71 -8.20 -4.12
C GLY A 113 20.30 -7.81 -2.76
N SER A 114 21.53 -7.27 -2.75
CA SER A 114 22.16 -6.74 -1.53
C SER A 114 21.48 -5.49 -0.98
N GLU A 115 20.89 -4.66 -1.85
CA GLU A 115 20.17 -3.45 -1.46
C GLU A 115 18.72 -3.76 -1.08
N HIS A 116 18.10 -4.74 -1.76
CA HIS A 116 16.70 -5.08 -1.58
C HIS A 116 16.43 -5.97 -0.37
N ASN A 117 17.37 -6.85 -0.02
CA ASN A 117 17.20 -7.76 1.10
C ASN A 117 17.01 -7.00 2.41
N ASP A 118 16.09 -7.49 3.25
CA ASP A 118 15.88 -6.97 4.60
C ASP A 118 16.76 -7.74 5.62
N PRO A 119 17.88 -7.17 6.12
CA PRO A 119 18.78 -7.92 7.01
C PRO A 119 18.14 -8.17 8.37
N PHE A 120 18.21 -9.42 8.81
CA PHE A 120 17.73 -9.86 10.12
C PHE A 120 18.71 -9.44 11.23
N TYR A 121 18.18 -8.97 12.36
CA TYR A 121 18.92 -8.73 13.59
C TYR A 121 18.12 -9.23 14.80
N SER A 122 18.81 -9.49 15.91
CA SER A 122 18.17 -9.82 17.19
C SER A 122 18.04 -8.56 18.03
N ASP A 123 16.84 -8.27 18.49
CA ASP A 123 16.54 -7.26 19.49
C ASP A 123 15.90 -7.95 20.70
N SER A 124 16.66 -8.08 21.79
CA SER A 124 16.15 -8.61 23.06
C SER A 124 15.46 -9.98 22.92
N GLY A 125 16.03 -10.87 22.09
CA GLY A 125 15.50 -12.20 21.80
C GLY A 125 14.37 -12.24 20.76
N ARG A 126 13.94 -11.08 20.24
CA ARG A 126 13.02 -10.98 19.11
C ARG A 126 13.80 -10.69 17.85
N ILE A 127 13.65 -11.56 16.86
CA ILE A 127 14.20 -11.36 15.53
C ILE A 127 13.46 -10.15 14.91
N ARG A 128 14.16 -9.19 14.30
CA ARG A 128 13.64 -8.00 13.56
C ARG A 128 14.43 -7.72 12.26
N THR A 129 13.88 -6.97 11.30
CA THR A 129 14.58 -6.56 10.07
C THR A 129 14.96 -5.09 10.13
N ARG A 130 16.11 -4.74 9.53
CA ARG A 130 16.58 -3.34 9.48
C ARG A 130 15.75 -2.46 8.56
N THR A 131 15.16 -3.06 7.54
CA THR A 131 14.32 -2.44 6.51
C THR A 131 13.03 -3.24 6.34
N ASN A 132 12.10 -2.72 5.53
CA ASN A 132 10.82 -3.35 5.23
C ASN A 132 10.52 -3.38 3.72
N HIS A 133 11.53 -3.65 2.89
CA HIS A 133 11.39 -3.77 1.43
C HIS A 133 10.51 -4.96 1.04
N SER A 134 10.47 -6.01 1.85
CA SER A 134 9.56 -7.15 1.69
C SER A 134 8.09 -6.84 2.01
N GLY A 135 7.79 -5.63 2.53
CA GLY A 135 6.43 -5.25 2.87
C GLY A 135 5.84 -6.12 3.98
N GLY A 136 6.69 -6.60 4.89
CA GLY A 136 6.31 -7.28 6.13
C GLY A 136 5.77 -8.68 6.00
N VAL A 137 5.72 -9.27 4.81
CA VAL A 137 5.35 -10.69 4.61
C VAL A 137 6.22 -11.61 5.45
N GLN A 138 7.49 -11.27 5.63
CA GLN A 138 8.44 -12.05 6.41
C GLN A 138 8.23 -11.95 7.94
N ARG A 139 7.42 -11.00 8.45
CA ARG A 139 7.47 -10.59 9.87
C ARG A 139 6.18 -10.09 10.54
N GLY A 140 5.11 -9.83 9.78
CA GLY A 140 3.81 -9.45 10.35
C GLY A 140 3.52 -7.93 10.45
N ASN A 141 4.22 -7.06 9.72
CA ASN A 141 3.76 -5.66 9.52
C ASN A 141 3.59 -5.41 8.04
N ILE A 142 2.46 -5.86 7.52
CA ILE A 142 2.31 -6.05 6.08
C ILE A 142 1.90 -4.74 5.43
N LYS A 143 2.67 -4.31 4.43
CA LYS A 143 2.42 -3.11 3.64
C LYS A 143 2.23 -3.50 2.18
N TRP A 144 1.10 -3.13 1.59
CA TRP A 144 0.81 -3.41 0.19
C TRP A 144 0.09 -2.25 -0.50
N GLY A 145 0.26 -2.16 -1.82
CA GLY A 145 -0.40 -1.20 -2.69
C GLY A 145 -1.19 -1.90 -3.78
N LYS A 146 -2.23 -1.25 -4.29
CA LYS A 146 -2.90 -1.68 -5.51
C LYS A 146 -3.05 -0.55 -6.50
N TYR A 147 -2.84 -0.87 -7.78
CA TYR A 147 -3.06 0.03 -8.90
C TYR A 147 -4.48 -0.12 -9.40
N ILE A 148 -5.18 1.00 -9.41
CA ILE A 148 -6.52 1.10 -9.97
C ILE A 148 -6.40 1.90 -11.27
N SER A 149 -6.59 1.24 -12.41
CA SER A 149 -6.81 1.94 -13.67
C SER A 149 -8.31 2.25 -13.76
N SER A 150 -8.71 3.47 -13.39
CA SER A 150 -10.07 3.89 -13.74
C SER A 150 -10.08 4.15 -15.25
N SER A 151 -10.74 3.26 -15.98
CA SER A 151 -11.27 3.50 -17.32
C SER A 151 -12.73 3.07 -17.27
N CYS A 152 -13.53 3.73 -16.44
CA CYS A 152 -14.96 3.46 -16.31
C CYS A 152 -15.70 4.80 -16.36
N PHE A 153 -16.48 4.95 -17.43
CA PHE A 153 -17.53 5.95 -17.59
C PHE A 153 -18.67 5.71 -16.58
#